data_AF-A0A9W7HY25-F1
#
_entry.id   AF-A0A9W7HY25-F1
#
_cell.length_a   1.000
_cell.length_b   1.000
_cell.length_c   1.000
_cell.angle_alpha   90.00
_cell.angle_beta   90.00
_cell.angle_gamma   90.00
#
_symmetry.space_group_name_H-M   'P 1'
#
loop_
_entity.id
_entity.type
_entity.pdbx_description
1 polymer ?
#
loop_
_entity_poly.entity_id
_entity_poly.type
_entity_poly.pdbx_seq_one_letter_code
_entity_poly.pdbx_strand_id
1 'polypeptide(L)'
;MEQYFRAIGTSSEEDKVYMASIYLAGDAKLWWHSKFNGRACSIKTWGELKKELMDAFFPENVEYVALKKLRELHRTTSVRDYVRDFVALMLDIKDMSENDKIFYFLEGLQQ
;
A
#
# COMPACT_ATOMS: atom_id res chain seq x y z
N MET A 1 6.91 3.76 -7.92
CA MET A 1 7.14 3.34 -9.33
C MET A 1 6.55 4.28 -10.37
N GLU A 2 5.35 4.83 -10.18
CA GLU A 2 4.79 5.79 -11.17
C GLU A 2 5.68 7.03 -11.38
N GLN A 3 6.21 7.61 -10.31
CA GLN A 3 7.13 8.75 -10.40
C GLN A 3 8.41 8.40 -11.16
N TYR A 4 8.91 7.17 -10.99
CA TYR A 4 10.06 6.66 -11.73
C TYR A 4 9.74 6.59 -13.22
N PHE A 5 8.62 5.96 -13.61
CA PHE A 5 8.19 5.91 -15.02
C PHE A 5 8.00 7.29 -15.65
N ARG A 6 7.46 8.25 -14.88
CA ARG A 6 7.35 9.66 -15.33
C ARG A 6 8.72 10.29 -15.53
N ALA A 7 9.68 10.04 -14.65
CA ALA A 7 11.03 10.60 -14.74
C ALA A 7 11.84 10.03 -15.91
N ILE A 8 11.71 8.74 -16.21
CA ILE A 8 12.44 8.07 -17.31
C ILE A 8 11.70 8.14 -18.66
N GLY A 9 10.48 8.68 -18.69
CA GLY A 9 9.69 8.84 -19.92
C GLY A 9 9.20 7.53 -20.54
N THR A 10 9.10 6.43 -19.77
CA THR A 10 8.61 5.15 -20.29
C THR A 10 7.12 5.23 -20.61
N SER A 11 6.79 5.19 -21.90
CA SER A 11 5.42 5.25 -22.40
C SER A 11 4.81 3.87 -22.66
N SER A 12 5.62 2.89 -23.07
CA SER A 12 5.18 1.51 -23.34
C SER A 12 4.70 0.79 -22.08
N GLU A 13 3.52 0.18 -22.16
CA GLU A 13 2.95 -0.60 -21.06
C GLU A 13 3.74 -1.88 -20.79
N GLU A 14 4.23 -2.54 -21.82
CA GLU A 14 5.04 -3.76 -21.71
C GLU A 14 6.37 -3.47 -21.00
N ASP A 15 7.01 -2.33 -21.32
CA ASP A 15 8.26 -1.91 -20.66
C ASP A 15 8.02 -1.59 -19.18
N LYS A 16 6.89 -0.96 -18.84
CA LYS A 16 6.53 -0.71 -17.43
C LYS A 16 6.34 -2.00 -16.65
N VAL A 17 5.66 -2.98 -17.25
CA VAL A 17 5.46 -4.31 -16.63
C VAL A 17 6.80 -5.02 -16.47
N TYR A 18 7.63 -5.04 -17.50
CA TYR A 18 8.96 -5.64 -17.45
C TYR A 18 9.84 -5.00 -16.38
N MET A 19 9.98 -3.67 -16.40
CA MET A 19 10.77 -2.94 -15.40
C MET A 19 10.25 -3.18 -13.99
N ALA A 20 8.94 -3.05 -13.76
CA ALA A 20 8.37 -3.32 -12.45
C ALA A 20 8.63 -4.75 -11.96
N SER A 21 8.54 -5.74 -12.87
CA SER A 21 8.80 -7.14 -12.55
C SER A 21 10.24 -7.38 -12.07
N ILE A 22 11.22 -6.66 -12.63
CA ILE A 22 12.64 -6.76 -12.20
C ILE A 22 12.82 -6.24 -10.78
N TYR A 23 12.07 -5.20 -10.39
CA TYR A 23 12.14 -4.61 -9.05
C TYR A 23 11.35 -5.40 -7.99
N LEU A 24 10.60 -6.44 -8.35
CA LEU A 24 9.97 -7.31 -7.37
C LEU A 24 11.03 -8.07 -6.56
N ALA A 25 10.80 -8.20 -5.26
CA ALA A 25 11.69 -8.88 -4.31
C ALA A 25 10.90 -9.72 -3.32
N GLY A 26 11.57 -10.67 -2.66
CA GLY A 26 10.95 -11.56 -1.66
C GLY A 26 9.75 -12.33 -2.21
N ASP A 27 8.69 -12.40 -1.41
CA ASP A 27 7.46 -13.15 -1.73
C ASP A 27 6.77 -12.66 -3.00
N ALA A 28 6.86 -11.35 -3.30
CA ALA A 28 6.31 -10.78 -4.54
C ALA A 28 7.02 -11.32 -5.79
N LYS A 29 8.33 -11.56 -5.71
CA LYS A 29 9.09 -12.15 -6.83
C LYS A 29 8.74 -13.63 -7.03
N LEU A 30 8.58 -14.38 -5.94
CA LEU A 30 8.14 -15.78 -6.00
C LEU A 30 6.73 -15.90 -6.59
N TRP A 31 5.80 -15.04 -6.17
CA TRP A 31 4.46 -14.93 -6.74
C TRP A 31 4.49 -14.65 -8.25
N TRP A 32 5.32 -13.70 -8.68
CA TRP A 32 5.49 -13.38 -10.10
C TRP A 32 5.96 -14.60 -10.90
N HIS A 33 7.00 -15.30 -10.44
CA HIS A 33 7.47 -16.52 -11.10
C HIS A 33 6.42 -17.63 -11.13
N SER A 34 5.63 -17.82 -10.07
CA SER A 34 4.56 -18.81 -10.04
C SER A 34 3.46 -18.54 -11.07
N LYS A 35 3.13 -17.26 -11.32
CA LYS A 35 2.11 -16.86 -12.30
C LYS A 35 2.65 -16.84 -13.73
N PHE A 36 3.91 -16.42 -13.92
CA PHE A 36 4.50 -16.17 -15.25
C PHE A 36 5.14 -17.41 -15.89
N ASN A 37 5.64 -18.38 -15.12
CA ASN A 37 6.24 -19.61 -15.68
C ASN A 37 5.23 -20.71 -16.06
N GLY A 38 3.97 -20.58 -15.64
CA GLY A 38 3.02 -21.71 -15.66
C GLY A 38 1.87 -21.62 -16.67
N ARG A 39 1.37 -20.44 -17.00
CA ARG A 39 0.22 -20.26 -17.91
C ARG A 39 0.29 -18.89 -18.58
N ALA A 40 -0.03 -18.85 -19.87
CA ALA A 40 -0.10 -17.67 -20.73
C ALA A 40 -0.35 -16.36 -19.96
N CYS A 41 0.66 -15.51 -19.90
CA CYS A 41 0.62 -14.28 -19.13
C CYS A 41 -0.41 -13.32 -19.72
N SER A 42 -1.46 -13.06 -18.95
CA SER A 42 -2.50 -12.09 -19.31
C SER A 42 -2.17 -10.66 -18.93
N ILE A 43 -1.16 -10.44 -18.06
CA ILE A 43 -0.77 -9.11 -17.59
C ILE A 43 0.05 -8.42 -18.67
N LYS A 44 -0.61 -7.56 -19.45
CA LYS A 44 -0.01 -6.78 -20.55
C LYS A 44 0.16 -5.31 -20.19
N THR A 45 -0.55 -4.85 -19.16
CA THR A 45 -0.55 -3.45 -18.76
C THR A 45 -0.05 -3.26 -17.33
N TRP A 46 0.46 -2.06 -17.06
CA TRP A 46 0.87 -1.66 -15.72
C TRP A 46 -0.32 -1.64 -14.75
N GLY A 47 -1.51 -1.31 -15.24
CA GLY A 47 -2.76 -1.34 -14.47
C GLY A 47 -3.13 -2.74 -14.00
N GLU A 48 -3.06 -3.74 -14.89
CA GLU A 48 -3.31 -5.15 -14.55
C GLU A 48 -2.29 -5.68 -13.55
N LEU A 49 -1.01 -5.33 -13.72
CA LEU A 49 0.05 -5.74 -12.77
C LEU A 49 -0.24 -5.19 -11.37
N LYS A 50 -0.59 -3.91 -11.26
CA LYS A 50 -0.97 -3.31 -9.98
C LYS A 50 -2.16 -4.02 -9.36
N LYS A 51 -3.21 -4.28 -10.14
CA LYS A 51 -4.43 -4.92 -9.64
C LYS A 51 -4.10 -6.30 -9.06
N GLU A 52 -3.40 -7.13 -9.82
CA GLU A 52 -3.03 -8.47 -9.36
C GLU A 52 -2.09 -8.44 -8.14
N LEU A 53 -1.15 -7.49 -8.08
CA LEU A 53 -0.31 -7.29 -6.89
C LEU A 53 -1.13 -6.83 -5.68
N MET A 54 -2.10 -5.95 -5.89
CA MET A 54 -3.03 -5.54 -4.83
C MET A 54 -3.87 -6.74 -4.38
N ASP A 55 -4.47 -7.51 -5.28
CA ASP A 55 -5.28 -8.68 -4.92
C ASP A 55 -4.45 -9.75 -4.19
N ALA A 56 -3.17 -9.90 -4.53
CA ALA A 56 -2.29 -10.90 -3.92
C ALA A 56 -1.67 -10.49 -2.57
N PHE A 57 -1.37 -9.20 -2.38
CA PHE A 57 -0.58 -8.72 -1.23
C PHE A 57 -1.26 -7.62 -0.41
N PHE A 58 -2.26 -6.93 -0.97
CA PHE A 58 -3.11 -6.04 -0.20
C PHE A 58 -4.33 -6.82 0.27
N PRO A 59 -4.54 -6.97 1.59
CA PRO A 59 -5.84 -7.46 2.05
C PRO A 59 -6.90 -6.47 1.59
N GLU A 60 -7.99 -6.95 0.99
CA GLU A 60 -9.16 -6.17 0.54
C GLU A 60 -9.70 -5.21 1.64
N ASN A 61 -9.31 -5.48 2.89
CA ASN A 61 -9.63 -4.79 4.12
C ASN A 61 -8.53 -3.85 4.65
N VAL A 62 -7.63 -3.28 3.83
CA VAL A 62 -6.56 -2.36 4.32
C VAL A 62 -7.13 -1.23 5.19
N GLU A 63 -8.22 -0.62 4.76
CA GLU A 63 -8.92 0.41 5.54
C GLU A 63 -9.47 -0.15 6.85
N TYR A 64 -10.08 -1.33 6.84
CA TYR A 64 -10.55 -2.00 8.06
C TYR A 64 -9.41 -2.33 9.03
N VAL A 65 -8.25 -2.79 8.52
CA VAL A 65 -7.05 -3.05 9.33
C VAL A 65 -6.51 -1.76 9.92
N ALA A 66 -6.47 -0.68 9.12
CA ALA A 66 -6.06 0.64 9.59
C ALA A 66 -7.02 1.18 10.67
N LEU A 67 -8.34 1.04 10.48
CA LEU A 67 -9.35 1.41 11.47
C LEU A 67 -9.23 0.58 12.76
N LYS A 68 -8.95 -0.72 12.65
CA LYS A 68 -8.71 -1.57 13.82
C LYS A 68 -7.46 -1.11 14.59
N LYS A 69 -6.35 -0.88 13.88
CA LYS A 69 -5.12 -0.35 14.48
C LYS A 69 -5.31 1.04 15.09
N LEU A 70 -6.11 1.89 14.46
CA LEU A 70 -6.44 3.22 14.97
C LEU A 70 -7.20 3.13 16.30
N ARG A 71 -8.15 2.20 16.40
CA ARG A 71 -8.89 1.95 17.66
C ARG A 71 -7.97 1.46 18.79
N GLU A 72 -6.93 0.71 18.44
CA GLU A 72 -5.95 0.18 19.39
C GLU A 72 -4.78 1.14 19.64
N LEU A 73 -4.69 2.25 18.89
CA LEU A 73 -3.58 3.19 18.95
C LEU A 73 -3.66 4.04 20.24
N HIS A 74 -2.66 3.87 21.09
CA HIS A 74 -2.47 4.66 22.29
C HIS A 74 -1.01 5.11 22.38
N ARG A 75 -0.78 6.22 23.06
CA ARG A 75 0.57 6.75 23.24
C ARG A 75 1.36 5.84 24.20
N THR A 76 2.36 5.13 23.67
CA THR A 76 3.20 4.23 24.48
C THR A 76 4.46 4.88 25.03
N THR A 77 5.17 5.70 24.24
CA THR A 77 6.47 6.27 24.61
C THR A 77 6.56 7.76 24.34
N SER A 78 6.72 8.16 23.08
CA SER A 78 6.87 9.57 22.70
C SER A 78 5.67 10.06 21.90
N VAL A 79 5.31 11.33 22.08
CA VAL A 79 4.29 12.00 21.27
C VAL A 79 4.70 11.98 19.79
N ARG A 80 6.00 12.04 19.50
CA ARG A 80 6.51 11.99 18.12
C ARG A 80 6.23 10.64 17.44
N ASP A 81 6.48 9.53 18.14
CA ASP A 81 6.22 8.19 17.61
C ASP A 81 4.72 7.97 17.44
N TYR A 82 3.92 8.42 18.42
CA TYR A 82 2.45 8.39 18.31
C TYR A 82 1.94 9.18 17.09
N VAL A 83 2.41 10.40 16.88
CA VAL A 83 2.04 11.21 15.71
C VAL A 83 2.46 10.52 14.41
N ARG A 84 3.66 9.92 14.36
CA ARG A 84 4.12 9.18 13.18
C ARG A 84 3.18 8.02 12.87
N ASP A 85 2.84 7.23 13.87
CA ASP A 85 2.02 6.02 13.69
C ASP A 85 0.56 6.40 13.36
N PHE A 86 0.02 7.46 13.98
CA PHE A 86 -1.29 8.02 13.63
C PHE A 86 -1.34 8.50 12.18
N VAL A 87 -0.35 9.30 11.75
CA VAL A 87 -0.28 9.81 10.37
C VAL A 87 -0.15 8.65 9.37
N ALA A 88 0.61 7.62 9.69
CA ALA A 88 0.71 6.43 8.84
C ALA A 88 -0.66 5.75 8.65
N LEU A 89 -1.45 5.60 9.71
CA LEU A 89 -2.81 5.05 9.63
C LEU A 89 -3.75 5.93 8.80
N MET A 90 -3.62 7.25 8.88
CA MET A 90 -4.44 8.18 8.10
C MET A 90 -4.16 8.11 6.59
N LEU A 91 -3.01 7.61 6.16
CA LEU A 91 -2.73 7.39 4.73
C LEU A 91 -3.52 6.22 4.15
N ASP A 92 -3.86 5.24 5.00
CA ASP A 92 -4.60 4.04 4.62
C ASP A 92 -6.13 4.21 4.73
N ILE A 93 -6.62 5.25 5.42
CA ILE A 93 -8.04 5.54 5.64
C ILE A 93 -8.45 6.74 4.75
N LYS A 94 -9.21 6.47 3.68
CA LYS A 94 -9.46 7.45 2.63
C LYS A 94 -10.53 8.48 2.97
N ASP A 95 -11.56 8.08 3.71
CA ASP A 95 -12.77 8.88 3.89
C ASP A 95 -13.01 9.34 5.35
N MET A 96 -11.94 9.58 6.12
CA MET A 96 -12.07 10.08 7.50
C MET A 96 -12.17 11.61 7.54
N SER A 97 -13.22 12.12 8.19
CA SER A 97 -13.43 13.56 8.38
C SER A 97 -12.38 14.19 9.32
N GLU A 98 -12.12 15.49 9.21
CA GLU A 98 -11.19 16.19 10.12
C GLU A 98 -11.63 16.10 11.58
N ASN A 99 -12.95 16.16 11.83
CA ASN A 99 -13.50 16.02 13.18
C ASN A 99 -13.24 14.63 13.76
N ASP A 100 -13.41 13.57 12.96
CA ASP A 100 -13.10 12.20 13.38
C ASP A 100 -11.60 12.01 13.62
N LYS A 101 -10.75 12.59 12.76
CA LYS A 101 -9.29 12.57 12.94
C LYS A 101 -8.89 13.19 14.28
N ILE A 102 -9.43 14.38 14.59
CA ILE A 102 -9.17 15.06 15.86
C ILE A 102 -9.68 14.21 17.03
N PHE A 103 -10.89 13.66 16.93
CA PHE A 103 -11.48 12.81 17.96
C PHE A 103 -10.59 11.60 18.29
N TYR A 104 -10.25 10.78 17.28
CA TYR A 104 -9.40 9.59 17.48
C TYR A 104 -7.99 9.95 17.93
N PHE A 105 -7.44 11.07 17.42
CA PHE A 105 -6.12 11.54 17.83
C PHE A 105 -6.10 11.88 19.32
N LEU A 106 -7.13 12.56 19.83
CA LEU A 106 -7.22 12.94 21.24
C LEU A 106 -7.49 11.74 22.14
N GLU A 107 -8.35 10.80 21.73
CA GLU A 107 -8.61 9.57 22.50
C GLU A 107 -7.34 8.76 22.74
N GLY A 108 -6.52 8.53 21.71
CA GLY A 108 -5.27 7.77 21.84
C GLY A 108 -4.13 8.54 22.53
N LEU A 109 -4.22 9.87 22.60
CA LEU A 109 -3.17 10.72 23.20
C LEU A 109 -3.26 10.77 24.74
N GLN A 110 -4.47 10.68 25.30
CA GLN A 110 -4.75 10.87 26.72
C GLN A 110 -4.67 9.59 27.56
N GLN A 111 -4.47 8.42 26.95
CA GLN A 111 -4.14 7.16 27.63
C GLN A 111 -2.63 7.03 27.89
#